data_AF-A0A069D3W8-F1
#
_entry.id   AF-A0A069D3W8-F1
#
_cell.length_a   1.000
_cell.length_b   1.000
_cell.length_c   1.000
_cell.angle_alpha   90.00
_cell.angle_beta   90.00
_cell.angle_gamma   90.00
#
_symmetry.space_group_name_H-M   'P 1'
#
loop_
_entity.id
_entity.type
_entity.pdbx_description
1 polymer ?
#
loop_
_entity_poly.entity_id
_entity_poly.type
_entity_poly.pdbx_seq_one_letter_code
_entity_poly.pdbx_strand_id
1 'polypeptide(L)'
;MDIQQEVVQAKAWTKKGKEYIKKRSILKRGIMLYPSLYLAFSHHEDALKATVQHICLCRNEDLLLPDASILEMSQDQFDQLDGYELRFEKNQNSFLVGYNRFKDNEEMIGYIEIVGNPIQKEQYEQL
;
A
#
# COMPACT_ATOMS: atom_id res chain seq x y z
N MET A 1 -9.81 -0.97 9.80
CA MET A 1 -10.17 -0.18 8.60
C MET A 1 -11.20 0.87 8.97
N ASP A 2 -11.07 2.06 8.40
CA ASP A 2 -12.06 3.16 8.48
C ASP A 2 -12.42 3.62 7.05
N ILE A 3 -13.39 4.52 6.91
CA ILE A 3 -13.86 5.02 5.61
C ILE A 3 -13.48 6.50 5.47
N GLN A 4 -12.57 6.79 4.56
CA GLN A 4 -12.29 8.16 4.15
C GLN A 4 -13.25 8.59 3.04
N GLN A 5 -13.69 9.84 3.09
CA GLN A 5 -14.51 10.47 2.06
C GLN A 5 -13.73 11.61 1.39
N GLU A 6 -13.68 11.60 0.06
CA GLU A 6 -13.02 12.62 -0.75
C GLU A 6 -14.02 13.19 -1.77
N VAL A 7 -14.08 14.51 -1.89
CA VAL A 7 -14.92 15.16 -2.92
C VAL A 7 -14.18 15.13 -4.24
N VAL A 8 -14.73 14.42 -5.22
CA VAL A 8 -14.17 14.33 -6.57
C VAL A 8 -15.01 15.11 -7.58
N GLN A 9 -14.39 15.54 -8.66
CA GLN A 9 -15.05 16.25 -9.76
C GLN A 9 -15.01 15.43 -11.05
N ALA A 10 -16.10 15.47 -11.81
CA ALA A 10 -16.14 14.86 -13.12
C ALA A 10 -15.10 15.48 -14.06
N LYS A 11 -14.49 14.64 -14.91
CA LYS A 11 -13.50 15.09 -15.91
C LYS A 11 -14.13 16.08 -16.90
N ALA A 12 -15.36 15.81 -17.33
CA ALA A 12 -16.08 16.61 -18.32
C ALA A 12 -16.96 17.70 -17.68
N TRP A 13 -17.06 18.84 -18.36
CA TRP A 13 -18.04 19.88 -18.07
C TRP A 13 -19.41 19.50 -18.61
N THR A 14 -20.47 19.82 -17.87
CA THR A 14 -21.86 19.67 -18.34
C THR A 14 -22.49 21.05 -18.44
N LYS A 15 -23.14 21.37 -19.56
CA LYS A 15 -23.88 22.62 -19.72
C LYS A 15 -25.23 22.54 -19.02
N LYS A 16 -25.54 23.50 -18.16
CA LYS A 16 -26.86 23.67 -17.52
C LYS A 16 -27.32 25.11 -17.76
N GLY A 17 -28.23 25.31 -18.70
CA GLY A 17 -28.64 26.66 -19.13
C GLY A 17 -27.49 27.43 -19.78
N LYS A 18 -27.15 28.61 -19.23
CA LYS A 18 -26.03 29.46 -19.70
C LYS A 18 -24.70 29.18 -18.97
N GLU A 19 -24.68 28.23 -18.04
CA GLU A 19 -23.50 27.92 -17.21
C GLU A 19 -22.92 26.55 -17.55
N TYR A 20 -21.60 26.41 -17.39
CA TYR A 20 -20.92 25.13 -17.43
C TYR A 20 -20.57 24.70 -16.01
N ILE A 21 -21.00 23.49 -15.63
CA ILE A 21 -20.84 22.95 -14.28
C ILE A 21 -20.05 21.65 -14.35
N LYS A 22 -19.11 21.45 -13.42
CA LYS A 22 -18.54 20.14 -13.12
C LYS A 22 -19.34 19.46 -12.02
N LYS A 23 -19.91 18.29 -12.33
CA LYS A 23 -20.57 17.47 -11.30
C LYS A 23 -19.56 17.06 -10.24
N ARG A 24 -19.97 17.15 -8.98
CA ARG A 24 -19.22 16.66 -7.82
C ARG A 24 -19.81 15.35 -7.36
N SER A 25 -18.95 14.45 -6.87
CA SER A 25 -19.34 13.19 -6.24
C SER A 25 -18.49 12.97 -5.00
N ILE A 26 -18.94 12.08 -4.12
CA ILE A 26 -18.15 11.64 -2.96
C ILE A 26 -17.57 10.27 -3.29
N LEU A 27 -16.25 10.18 -3.23
CA LEU A 27 -15.54 8.91 -3.29
C LEU A 27 -15.30 8.42 -1.88
N LYS A 28 -15.87 7.26 -1.53
CA LYS A 28 -15.63 6.57 -0.27
C LYS A 28 -14.57 5.51 -0.50
N ARG A 29 -13.48 5.54 0.27
CA ARG A 29 -12.40 4.55 0.21
C ARG A 29 -12.18 3.96 1.59
N GLY A 30 -11.91 2.65 1.64
CA GLY A 30 -11.37 2.04 2.85
C GLY A 30 -9.95 2.54 3.05
N ILE A 31 -9.63 2.91 4.29
CA ILE A 31 -8.28 3.28 4.71
C ILE A 31 -7.79 2.31 5.79
N MET A 32 -6.52 1.96 5.70
CA MET A 32 -5.81 1.27 6.76
C MET A 32 -5.33 2.33 7.74
N LEU A 33 -5.80 2.24 8.99
CA LEU A 33 -5.31 3.10 10.06
C LEU A 33 -4.10 2.42 10.67
N TYR A 34 -3.01 3.16 10.83
CA TYR A 34 -1.76 2.67 11.41
C TYR A 34 -1.22 1.40 10.73
N PRO A 35 -1.01 1.40 9.40
CA PRO A 35 -0.41 0.26 8.72
C PRO A 35 1.04 0.03 9.18
N SER A 36 1.38 -1.22 9.44
CA SER A 36 2.77 -1.67 9.64
C SER A 36 3.32 -2.23 8.33
N LEU A 37 4.50 -1.77 7.94
CA LEU A 37 5.21 -2.24 6.75
C LEU A 37 6.51 -2.92 7.15
N TYR A 38 6.61 -4.22 6.88
CA TYR A 38 7.85 -4.97 7.04
C TYR A 38 8.67 -4.92 5.76
N LEU A 39 9.95 -4.58 5.88
CA LEU A 39 10.91 -4.59 4.78
C LEU A 39 12.00 -5.61 5.10
N ALA A 40 12.14 -6.62 4.24
CA ALA A 40 13.20 -7.61 4.35
C ALA A 40 14.45 -7.15 3.57
N PHE A 41 15.62 -7.27 4.20
CA PHE A 41 16.91 -6.93 3.60
C PHE A 41 17.86 -8.12 3.70
N SER A 42 18.67 -8.33 2.67
CA SER A 42 19.71 -9.37 2.66
C SER A 42 20.94 -8.97 3.48
N HIS A 43 21.16 -7.67 3.71
CA HIS A 43 22.30 -7.14 4.45
C HIS A 43 21.83 -6.25 5.59
N HIS A 44 22.43 -6.43 6.76
CA HIS A 44 22.12 -5.65 7.97
C HIS A 44 22.36 -4.15 7.77
N GLU A 45 23.37 -3.75 7.00
CA GLU A 45 23.67 -2.34 6.72
C GLU A 45 22.54 -1.61 5.97
N ASP A 46 21.79 -2.32 5.12
CA ASP A 46 20.68 -1.73 4.39
C ASP A 46 19.45 -1.56 5.29
N ALA A 47 19.23 -2.51 6.21
CA ALA A 47 18.23 -2.38 7.26
C ALA A 47 18.52 -1.16 8.16
N LEU A 48 19.78 -0.97 8.58
CA LEU A 48 20.19 0.20 9.38
C LEU A 48 19.96 1.54 8.67
N LYS A 49 20.13 1.60 7.34
CA LYS A 49 19.81 2.82 6.59
C LYS A 49 18.30 3.08 6.55
N ALA A 50 17.49 2.02 6.47
CA ALA A 50 16.04 2.14 6.44
C ALA A 50 15.46 2.65 7.78
N THR A 51 16.05 2.29 8.92
CA THR A 51 15.54 2.71 10.25
C THR A 51 15.62 4.21 10.53
N VAL A 52 16.34 4.98 9.72
CA VAL A 52 16.46 6.44 9.86
C VAL A 52 15.74 7.21 8.74
N GLN A 53 15.04 6.52 7.85
CA GLN A 53 14.37 7.11 6.70
C GLN A 53 12.86 6.96 6.79
N HIS A 54 12.14 8.02 6.42
CA HIS A 54 10.69 8.01 6.33
C HIS A 54 10.26 7.59 4.91
N ILE A 55 9.15 6.85 4.82
CA ILE A 55 8.52 6.54 3.53
C ILE A 55 7.35 7.49 3.32
N CYS A 56 7.45 8.31 2.27
CA CYS A 56 6.35 9.13 1.80
C CYS A 56 5.45 8.30 0.89
N LEU A 57 4.18 8.14 1.26
CA LEU A 57 3.21 7.41 0.44
C LEU A 57 2.62 8.33 -0.65
N CYS A 58 1.83 7.75 -1.56
CA CYS A 58 1.30 8.46 -2.74
C CYS A 58 0.44 9.68 -2.42
N ARG A 59 -0.01 9.82 -1.17
CA ARG A 59 -0.65 11.00 -0.64
C ARG A 59 0.34 11.71 0.27
N ASN A 60 0.58 12.99 0.01
CA ASN A 60 1.61 13.75 0.70
C ASN A 60 1.37 13.85 2.21
N GLU A 61 0.13 13.61 2.67
CA GLU A 61 -0.24 13.54 4.08
C GLU A 61 0.04 12.18 4.75
N ASP A 62 0.23 11.11 3.97
CA ASP A 62 0.43 9.76 4.47
C ASP A 62 1.94 9.46 4.59
N LEU A 63 2.44 9.41 5.83
CA LEU A 63 3.84 9.12 6.16
C LEU A 63 3.95 7.82 6.96
N LEU A 64 4.91 6.98 6.61
CA LEU A 64 5.36 5.88 7.48
C LEU A 64 6.64 6.31 8.19
N LEU A 65 6.56 6.33 9.52
CA LEU A 65 7.73 6.57 10.37
C LEU A 65 8.50 5.25 10.51
N PRO A 66 9.84 5.28 10.46
CA PRO A 66 10.62 4.08 10.67
C PRO A 66 10.53 3.64 12.13
N ASP A 67 10.58 2.34 12.33
CA ASP A 67 10.93 1.75 13.62
C ASP A 67 12.45 1.57 13.67
N ALA A 68 13.05 1.87 14.82
CA ALA A 68 14.47 1.64 15.07
C ALA A 68 14.79 0.15 15.28
N SER A 69 13.77 -0.68 15.54
CA SER A 69 13.94 -2.12 15.74
C SER A 69 14.26 -2.84 14.43
N ILE A 70 15.29 -3.69 14.47
CA ILE A 70 15.63 -4.61 13.39
C ILE A 70 15.36 -6.02 13.90
N LEU A 71 14.53 -6.75 13.17
CA LEU A 71 14.18 -8.13 13.49
C LEU A 71 15.02 -9.07 12.63
N GLU A 72 15.88 -9.86 13.25
CA GLU A 72 16.53 -10.99 12.59
C GLU A 72 15.62 -12.20 12.65
N MET A 73 15.20 -12.70 11.49
CA MET A 73 14.31 -13.85 11.38
C MET A 73 14.64 -14.67 10.13
N SER A 74 14.27 -15.96 10.15
CA SER A 74 14.35 -16.81 8.96
C SER A 74 13.25 -16.45 7.95
N GLN A 75 13.44 -16.88 6.71
CA GLN A 75 12.42 -16.79 5.66
C GLN A 75 11.09 -17.42 6.12
N ASP A 76 11.14 -18.63 6.71
CA ASP A 76 9.95 -19.32 7.20
C ASP A 76 9.22 -18.54 8.29
N GLN A 77 9.94 -17.77 9.13
CA GLN A 77 9.31 -16.93 10.15
C GLN A 77 8.65 -15.70 9.52
N PHE A 78 9.30 -15.10 8.51
CA PHE A 78 8.76 -13.96 7.77
C PHE A 78 7.49 -14.31 7.00
N ASP A 79 7.47 -15.47 6.33
CA ASP A 79 6.33 -15.97 5.55
C ASP A 79 5.09 -16.29 6.43
N GLN A 80 5.22 -16.27 7.76
CA GLN A 80 4.12 -16.45 8.71
C GLN A 80 3.59 -15.13 9.30
N LEU A 81 4.16 -13.98 8.92
CA LEU A 81 3.66 -12.69 9.37
C LEU A 81 2.29 -12.40 8.75
N ASP A 82 1.32 -12.05 9.60
CA ASP A 82 -0.01 -11.62 9.16
C ASP A 82 0.12 -10.41 8.23
N GLY A 83 -0.43 -10.51 7.02
CA GLY A 83 -0.20 -9.46 6.04
C GLY A 83 -0.73 -9.74 4.64
N TYR A 84 -0.43 -8.78 3.77
CA TYR A 84 -0.60 -8.87 2.33
C TYR A 84 0.79 -8.78 1.69
N GLU A 85 1.15 -9.74 0.85
CA GLU A 85 2.39 -9.72 0.09
C GLU A 85 2.11 -9.84 -1.40
N LEU A 86 2.82 -9.05 -2.21
CA LEU A 86 2.78 -9.18 -3.66
C LEU A 86 3.93 -10.09 -4.13
N ARG A 87 3.58 -11.29 -4.62
CA ARG A 87 4.54 -12.25 -5.16
C ARG A 87 4.58 -12.21 -6.69
N PHE A 88 5.77 -12.08 -7.26
CA PHE A 88 6.00 -11.96 -8.71
C PHE A 88 6.16 -13.31 -9.41
N GLU A 89 5.23 -14.23 -9.14
CA GLU A 89 5.20 -15.53 -9.82
C GLU A 89 3.88 -15.68 -10.59
N LYS A 90 3.92 -16.48 -11.65
CA LYS A 90 2.76 -16.71 -12.51
C LYS A 90 2.04 -17.99 -12.11
N ASN A 91 0.82 -17.85 -11.62
CA ASN A 91 -0.12 -18.92 -11.28
C ASN A 91 -1.55 -18.55 -11.72
N GLN A 92 -2.54 -19.34 -11.31
CA GLN A 92 -3.94 -19.15 -11.71
C GLN A 92 -4.59 -17.87 -11.14
N ASN A 93 -4.06 -17.36 -10.04
CA ASN A 93 -4.54 -16.16 -9.35
C ASN A 93 -3.74 -14.90 -9.72
N SER A 94 -2.71 -15.05 -10.57
CA SER A 94 -1.87 -13.92 -10.96
C SER A 94 -2.56 -12.98 -11.94
N PHE A 95 -2.22 -11.70 -11.83
CA PHE A 95 -2.70 -10.62 -12.67
C PHE A 95 -1.55 -9.71 -13.11
N LEU A 96 -1.82 -8.85 -14.10
CA LEU A 96 -0.88 -7.83 -14.55
C LEU A 96 -0.71 -6.76 -13.48
N VAL A 97 0.48 -6.69 -12.90
CA VAL A 97 0.85 -5.70 -11.87
C VAL A 97 1.28 -4.38 -12.51
N GLY A 98 1.90 -4.45 -13.68
CA GLY A 98 2.39 -3.28 -14.41
C GLY A 98 3.47 -3.64 -15.41
N TYR A 99 4.31 -2.66 -15.75
CA TYR A 99 5.40 -2.81 -16.71
C TYR A 99 6.73 -2.38 -16.09
N ASN A 100 7.78 -3.16 -16.31
CA ASN A 100 9.11 -2.89 -15.78
C ASN A 100 9.81 -1.78 -16.57
N ARG A 101 9.89 -0.59 -15.98
CA ARG A 101 10.53 0.59 -16.61
C ARG A 101 12.02 0.42 -16.91
N PHE A 102 12.69 -0.53 -16.26
CA PHE A 102 14.13 -0.77 -16.42
C PHE A 102 14.46 -1.96 -17.30
N LYS A 103 13.44 -2.69 -17.77
CA LYS A 103 13.59 -3.88 -18.62
C LYS A 103 12.62 -3.80 -19.80
N ASP A 104 12.87 -2.83 -20.67
CA ASP A 104 12.14 -2.62 -21.93
C ASP A 104 10.60 -2.67 -21.81
N ASN A 105 10.04 -2.17 -20.70
CA ASN A 105 8.61 -2.24 -20.39
C ASN A 105 8.04 -3.67 -20.45
N GLU A 106 8.80 -4.67 -20.00
CA GLU A 106 8.31 -6.03 -19.87
C GLU A 106 7.13 -6.10 -18.88
N GLU A 107 6.14 -6.95 -19.18
CA GLU A 107 5.00 -7.22 -18.29
C GLU A 107 5.46 -7.81 -16.95
N MET A 108 4.97 -7.22 -15.87
CA MET A 108 5.14 -7.75 -14.51
C MET A 108 3.85 -8.45 -14.10
N ILE A 109 3.94 -9.77 -13.93
CA ILE A 109 2.82 -10.62 -13.48
C ILE A 109 3.07 -11.05 -12.05
N GLY A 110 2.04 -11.01 -11.21
CA GLY A 110 2.12 -11.42 -9.83
C GLY A 110 0.75 -11.67 -9.21
N TYR A 111 0.73 -12.16 -7.98
CA TYR A 111 -0.47 -12.43 -7.20
C TYR A 111 -0.32 -11.88 -5.78
N ILE A 112 -1.44 -11.60 -5.13
CA ILE A 112 -1.45 -11.18 -3.72
C ILE A 112 -1.61 -12.44 -2.87
N GLU A 113 -0.63 -12.70 -2.02
CA GLU A 113 -0.74 -13.67 -0.94
C GLU A 113 -1.29 -12.98 0.30
N ILE A 114 -2.17 -13.69 1.02
CA ILE A 114 -2.80 -13.21 2.25
C ILE A 114 -2.48 -14.21 3.34
N VAL A 115 -1.72 -13.78 4.33
CA VAL A 115 -1.34 -14.60 5.49
C VAL A 115 -2.11 -14.11 6.71
N GLY A 116 -2.65 -15.05 7.49
CA GLY A 116 -3.36 -14.76 8.74
C GLY A 116 -4.60 -13.86 8.56
N ASN A 117 -4.80 -12.91 9.48
CA ASN A 117 -5.91 -11.96 9.46
C ASN A 117 -5.42 -10.50 9.43
N PRO A 118 -5.00 -9.99 8.25
CA PRO A 118 -4.32 -8.70 8.11
C PRO A 118 -5.22 -7.47 8.33
N ILE A 119 -6.47 -7.70 8.77
CA ILE A 119 -7.48 -6.67 9.01
C ILE A 119 -7.72 -6.47 10.52
N GLN A 120 -7.17 -7.35 11.37
CA GLN A 120 -7.33 -7.22 12.81
C GLN A 120 -6.65 -5.95 13.31
N LYS A 121 -7.42 -5.14 14.04
CA LYS A 121 -6.93 -3.94 14.69
C LYS A 121 -6.07 -4.35 15.89
N GLU A 122 -4.82 -3.92 15.94
CA GLU A 122 -4.09 -3.86 17.21
C GLU A 122 -4.86 -2.91 18.16
N GLN A 123 -4.98 -3.31 19.43
CA GLN A 123 -5.73 -2.57 20.46
C GLN A 123 -4.96 -1.32 20.92
N TYR A 124 -4.76 -0.34 20.04
CA TYR A 124 -4.15 0.94 20.42
C TYR A 124 -5.10 1.87 21.21
N GLU A 125 -6.35 1.45 21.46
CA GLU A 125 -7.38 2.25 22.15
C GLU A 125 -7.45 2.03 23.69
N GLN A 126 -6.35 1.66 24.36
CA GLN A 126 -6.33 1.48 25.83
C GLN A 126 -5.34 2.39 26.59
N LEU A 127 -4.88 3.50 26.00
CA LEU A 127 -4.13 4.53 26.71
C LEU A 127 -4.94 5.83 26.85
#